data_AF-A0A183E5M8-F1
#
_entry.id   AF-A0A183E5M8-F1
#
_cell.length_a   1.000
_cell.length_b   1.000
_cell.length_c   1.000
_cell.angle_alpha   90.00
_cell.angle_beta   90.00
_cell.angle_gamma   90.00
#
_symmetry.space_group_name_H-M   'P 1'
#
loop_
_entity.id
_entity.type
_entity.pdbx_description
1 polymer ?
#
loop_
_entity_poly.entity_id
_entity_poly.type
_entity_poly.pdbx_seq_one_letter_code
_entity_poly.pdbx_strand_id
1 'polypeptide(L)'
;MEDEFSTENIQLLLKKAVTVLAAHLGADHSSVHVVTRIVAMKVKRMCRNLRLSQQRRNNRTETAFPSALMHALQLENFRNVLDLEKFYRMRIVAYQRRLLALCAQKYAEAVKTFAECKGNEEANKQTTESEPQQSPPA
;
A
#
# COMPACT_ATOMS: atom_id res chain seq x y z
N MET A 1 7.36 33.87 -7.43
CA MET A 1 7.03 32.45 -7.63
C MET A 1 7.99 31.72 -6.71
N GLU A 2 7.54 31.31 -5.52
CA GLU A 2 8.34 30.38 -4.71
C GLU A 2 8.64 29.17 -5.59
N ASP A 3 9.88 28.69 -5.56
CA ASP A 3 10.30 27.57 -6.40
C ASP A 3 9.59 26.30 -5.91
N GLU A 4 8.39 26.08 -6.44
CA GLU A 4 7.49 24.96 -6.11
C GLU A 4 8.21 23.60 -6.26
N PHE A 5 9.28 23.58 -7.05
CA PHE A 5 10.15 22.45 -7.32
C PHE A 5 11.56 22.61 -6.76
N SER A 6 11.71 23.28 -5.62
CA SER A 6 12.97 23.24 -4.86
C SER A 6 13.41 21.81 -4.61
N THR A 7 14.72 21.61 -4.46
CA THR A 7 15.29 20.26 -4.26
C THR A 7 14.71 19.61 -3.00
N GLU A 8 14.50 20.41 -1.95
CA GLU A 8 13.90 20.01 -0.69
C GLU A 8 12.44 19.56 -0.88
N ASN A 9 11.65 20.32 -1.63
CA ASN A 9 10.24 19.99 -1.91
C ASN A 9 10.11 18.71 -2.72
N ILE A 10 10.95 18.50 -3.74
CA ILE A 10 10.97 17.28 -4.55
C ILE A 10 11.34 16.06 -3.69
N GLN A 11 12.36 16.19 -2.85
CA GLN A 11 12.76 15.10 -1.94
C GLN A 11 11.66 14.76 -0.94
N LEU A 12 10.99 15.78 -0.38
CA LEU A 12 9.88 15.61 0.54
C LEU A 12 8.70 14.91 -0.14
N LEU A 13 8.33 15.32 -1.35
CA LEU A 13 7.27 14.69 -2.15
C LEU A 13 7.59 13.23 -2.44
N LEU A 14 8.82 12.93 -2.87
CA LEU A 14 9.23 11.55 -3.13
C LEU A 14 9.19 10.69 -1.87
N LYS A 15 9.66 11.22 -0.73
CA LYS A 15 9.58 10.54 0.57
C LYS A 15 8.13 10.25 0.94
N LYS A 16 7.23 11.23 0.82
CA LYS A 16 5.79 11.04 1.09
C LYS A 16 5.19 9.93 0.22
N ALA A 17 5.46 9.96 -1.09
CA ALA A 17 4.97 8.94 -2.02
C ALA A 17 5.46 7.53 -1.64
N VAL A 18 6.76 7.39 -1.33
CA VAL A 18 7.33 6.10 -0.91
C VAL A 18 6.77 5.63 0.43
N THR A 19 6.54 6.53 1.40
CA THR A 19 5.92 6.18 2.68
C THR A 19 4.52 5.60 2.50
N VAL A 20 3.68 6.21 1.66
CA VAL A 20 2.33 5.68 1.40
C VAL A 20 2.40 4.30 0.76
N LEU A 21 3.27 4.11 -0.22
CA LEU A 21 3.48 2.81 -0.87
C LEU A 21 4.00 1.75 0.11
N ALA A 22 4.94 2.12 0.98
CA ALA A 22 5.51 1.25 2.01
C ALA A 22 4.47 0.84 3.05
N ALA A 23 3.62 1.78 3.50
CA ALA A 23 2.53 1.49 4.45
C ALA A 23 1.54 0.46 3.88
N HIS A 24 1.19 0.56 2.59
CA HIS A 24 0.35 -0.44 1.93
C HIS A 24 1.00 -1.83 1.88
N LEU A 25 2.33 -1.91 1.88
CA LEU A 25 3.09 -3.16 1.87
C LEU A 25 3.42 -3.68 3.28
N GLY A 26 3.10 -2.91 4.34
CA GLY A 26 3.47 -3.25 5.71
C GLY A 26 4.98 -3.13 5.99
N ALA A 27 5.67 -2.27 5.25
CA ALA A 27 7.11 -2.08 5.41
C ALA A 27 7.45 -1.09 6.52
N ASP A 28 8.50 -1.39 7.28
CA ASP A 28 8.97 -0.56 8.40
C ASP A 28 9.53 0.80 7.94
N HIS A 29 9.33 1.82 8.77
CA HIS A 29 9.82 3.18 8.52
C HIS A 29 11.34 3.27 8.33
N SER A 30 12.10 2.34 8.92
CA SER A 30 13.56 2.23 8.76
C SER A 30 13.96 1.96 7.30
N SER A 31 13.15 1.21 6.56
CA SER A 31 13.40 0.87 5.16
C SER A 31 13.03 1.99 4.17
N VAL A 32 12.11 2.88 4.56
CA VAL A 32 11.57 3.94 3.70
C VAL A 32 12.68 4.84 3.16
N HIS A 33 13.62 5.27 4.01
CA HIS A 33 14.70 6.16 3.57
C HIS A 33 15.59 5.52 2.50
N VAL A 34 15.92 4.23 2.65
CA VAL A 34 16.73 3.48 1.67
C VAL A 34 15.96 3.32 0.37
N VAL A 35 14.67 2.94 0.45
CA VAL A 35 13.81 2.79 -0.73
C VAL A 35 13.64 4.13 -1.45
N THR A 36 13.44 5.23 -0.74
CA THR A 36 13.38 6.59 -1.32
C THR A 36 14.64 6.91 -2.12
N ARG A 37 15.84 6.62 -1.59
CA ARG A 37 17.09 6.81 -2.33
C ARG A 37 17.18 5.92 -3.56
N ILE A 38 16.80 4.64 -3.46
CA ILE A 38 16.79 3.71 -4.60
C ILE A 38 15.85 4.21 -5.70
N VAL A 39 14.63 4.64 -5.35
CA VAL A 39 13.66 5.17 -6.31
C VAL A 39 14.20 6.43 -6.99
N ALA A 40 14.76 7.37 -6.22
CA ALA A 40 15.37 8.58 -6.79
C ALA A 40 16.46 8.26 -7.82
N MET A 41 17.36 7.31 -7.48
CA MET A 41 18.42 6.87 -8.39
C MET A 41 17.85 6.20 -9.65
N LYS A 42 16.84 5.35 -9.51
CA LYS A 42 16.19 4.69 -10.66
C LYS A 42 15.50 5.69 -11.58
N VAL A 43 14.74 6.65 -11.04
CA VAL A 43 14.09 7.70 -11.83
C VAL A 43 15.13 8.53 -12.58
N LYS A 44 16.21 8.95 -11.91
CA LYS A 44 17.31 9.70 -12.54
C LYS A 44 17.97 8.90 -13.68
N ARG A 45 18.22 7.60 -13.45
CA ARG A 45 18.80 6.70 -14.46
C ARG A 45 17.87 6.55 -15.67
N MET A 46 16.59 6.32 -15.44
CA MET A 46 15.57 6.19 -16.50
C MET A 46 15.49 7.47 -17.35
N CYS A 47 15.46 8.65 -16.72
CA CYS A 47 15.46 9.94 -17.43
C CYS A 47 16.72 10.14 -18.28
N ARG A 48 17.90 9.77 -17.76
CA ARG A 48 19.17 9.80 -18.51
C ARG A 48 19.13 8.86 -19.72
N ASN A 49 18.66 7.63 -19.52
CA ASN A 49 18.54 6.62 -20.59
C ASN A 49 17.57 7.07 -21.68
N LEU A 50 16.45 7.69 -21.30
CA LEU A 50 15.48 8.25 -22.25
C LEU A 50 16.10 9.38 -23.09
N ARG A 51 16.82 10.31 -22.45
CA ARG A 51 17.51 11.41 -23.15
C ARG A 51 18.54 10.88 -24.14
N LEU A 52 19.39 9.94 -23.73
CA LEU A 52 20.39 9.32 -24.60
C LEU A 52 19.76 8.55 -25.76
N SER A 53 18.66 7.84 -25.50
CA SER A 53 17.91 7.11 -26.53
C SER A 53 17.29 8.06 -27.56
N GLN A 54 16.76 9.20 -27.11
CA GLN A 54 16.23 10.23 -27.99
C GLN A 54 17.32 10.88 -28.84
N GLN A 55 18.47 11.20 -28.24
CA GLN A 55 19.61 11.78 -28.94
C GLN A 55 20.12 10.86 -30.05
N ARG A 56 20.25 9.55 -29.78
CA ARG A 56 20.64 8.56 -30.79
C ARG A 56 19.70 8.55 -31.99
N ARG A 57 18.39 8.61 -31.74
CA ARG A 57 17.38 8.67 -32.82
C ARG A 57 17.49 9.94 -33.65
N ASN A 58 17.66 11.09 -33.00
CA ASN A 58 17.81 12.37 -33.68
C ASN A 58 19.06 12.37 -34.58
N ASN A 59 20.12 11.70 -34.14
CA ASN A 59 21.37 11.54 -34.89
C ASN A 59 21.29 10.45 -35.97
N ARG A 60 20.11 9.90 -36.26
CA ARG A 60 19.88 8.77 -37.20
C ARG A 60 20.70 7.52 -36.90
N THR A 61 21.22 7.38 -35.69
CA THR A 61 21.76 6.10 -35.23
C THR A 61 20.60 5.18 -34.89
N GLU A 62 20.50 4.06 -35.58
CA GLU A 62 19.38 3.13 -35.42
C GLU A 62 19.31 2.61 -33.98
N THR A 63 18.10 2.61 -33.43
CA THR A 63 17.78 1.83 -32.23
C THR A 63 16.87 0.70 -32.67
N ALA A 64 17.15 -0.54 -32.27
CA ALA A 64 16.30 -1.71 -32.56
C ALA A 64 14.90 -1.68 -31.90
N PHE A 65 14.46 -0.50 -31.45
CA PHE A 65 13.26 -0.30 -30.65
C PHE A 65 12.28 0.62 -31.36
N PRO A 66 10.95 0.46 -31.14
CA PRO A 66 9.94 1.34 -31.73
C PRO A 66 10.01 2.78 -31.21
N SER A 67 10.26 2.97 -29.91
CA SER A 67 10.35 4.30 -29.27
C SER A 67 11.54 4.43 -28.31
N ALA A 68 11.98 5.68 -28.06
CA ALA A 68 13.00 5.97 -27.05
C ALA A 68 12.57 5.52 -25.65
N LEU A 69 11.26 5.60 -25.38
CA LEU A 69 10.65 5.12 -24.14
C LEU A 69 10.75 3.60 -24.01
N MET A 70 10.44 2.84 -25.06
CA MET A 70 10.56 1.37 -25.05
C MET A 70 12.00 0.93 -24.78
N HIS A 71 12.98 1.60 -25.41
CA HIS A 71 14.39 1.33 -25.17
C HIS A 71 14.80 1.67 -23.71
N ALA A 72 14.39 2.83 -23.20
CA ALA A 72 14.70 3.23 -21.83
C ALA A 72 14.06 2.31 -20.78
N LEU A 73 12.83 1.85 -21.02
CA LEU A 73 12.14 0.88 -20.16
C LEU A 73 12.87 -0.48 -20.13
N GLN A 74 13.30 -0.99 -21.28
CA GLN A 74 14.09 -2.22 -21.31
C GLN A 74 15.41 -2.11 -20.55
N LEU A 75 16.11 -0.98 -20.65
CA LEU A 75 17.34 -0.73 -19.88
C LEU A 75 17.12 -0.73 -18.35
N GLU A 76 15.88 -0.46 -17.91
CA GLU A 76 15.45 -0.54 -16.51
C GLU A 76 14.80 -1.89 -16.15
N ASN A 77 14.94 -2.90 -17.02
CA ASN A 77 14.38 -4.25 -16.91
C ASN A 77 12.85 -4.35 -16.99
N PHE A 78 12.18 -3.37 -17.60
CA PHE A 78 10.78 -3.52 -18.01
C PHE A 78 10.74 -4.19 -19.38
N ARG A 79 10.36 -5.48 -19.41
CA ARG A 79 10.34 -6.28 -20.65
C ARG A 79 9.27 -5.79 -21.62
N ASN A 80 8.08 -5.47 -21.09
CA ASN A 80 6.95 -5.00 -21.87
C ASN A 80 6.12 -3.97 -21.08
N VAL A 81 5.53 -2.99 -21.77
CA VAL A 81 4.54 -2.07 -21.20
C VAL A 81 3.32 -2.81 -20.65
N LEU A 82 2.98 -3.97 -21.24
CA LEU A 82 1.89 -4.83 -20.73
C LEU A 82 2.16 -5.36 -19.30
N ASP A 83 3.43 -5.48 -18.90
CA ASP A 83 3.76 -5.88 -17.52
C ASP A 83 3.28 -4.83 -16.51
N LEU A 84 3.26 -3.56 -16.91
CA LEU A 84 2.78 -2.46 -16.09
C LEU A 84 1.26 -2.52 -15.93
N GLU A 85 0.53 -2.81 -17.01
CA GLU A 85 -0.92 -3.04 -16.96
C GLU A 85 -1.26 -4.21 -16.02
N LYS A 86 -0.57 -5.35 -16.21
CA LYS A 86 -0.75 -6.53 -15.36
C LYS A 86 -0.47 -6.21 -13.89
N PHE A 87 0.61 -5.48 -13.61
CA PHE A 87 0.96 -5.04 -12.26
C PHE A 87 -0.17 -4.23 -11.61
N TYR A 88 -0.72 -3.23 -12.29
CA TYR A 88 -1.81 -2.40 -11.74
C TYR A 88 -3.10 -3.19 -11.53
N ARG A 89 -3.48 -4.04 -12.48
CA ARG A 89 -4.65 -4.94 -12.32
C ARG A 89 -4.48 -5.83 -11.09
N MET A 90 -3.33 -6.49 -10.96
CA MET A 90 -3.03 -7.37 -9.82
C MET A 90 -3.07 -6.61 -8.50
N ARG A 91 -2.60 -5.35 -8.47
CA ARG A 91 -2.57 -4.54 -7.26
C ARG A 91 -3.98 -4.17 -6.77
N ILE A 92 -4.89 -3.82 -7.68
CA ILE A 92 -6.29 -3.55 -7.34
C ILE A 92 -6.95 -4.79 -6.74
N VAL A 93 -6.77 -5.95 -7.39
CA VAL A 93 -7.32 -7.22 -6.91
C VAL A 93 -6.75 -7.58 -5.54
N ALA A 94 -5.43 -7.44 -5.34
CA ALA A 94 -4.80 -7.73 -4.05
C ALA A 94 -5.31 -6.81 -2.94
N TYR A 95 -5.51 -5.51 -3.24
CA TYR A 95 -6.08 -4.56 -2.28
C TYR A 95 -7.50 -4.94 -1.88
N GLN A 96 -8.38 -5.23 -2.85
CA GLN A 96 -9.76 -5.62 -2.59
C GLN A 96 -9.84 -6.90 -1.76
N ARG A 97 -9.02 -7.92 -2.09
CA ARG A 97 -8.94 -9.17 -1.31
C ARG A 97 -8.53 -8.92 0.13
N ARG A 98 -7.51 -8.08 0.35
CA ARG A 98 -7.03 -7.74 1.71
C ARG A 98 -8.09 -7.00 2.52
N LEU A 99 -8.81 -6.07 1.89
CA LEU A 99 -9.89 -5.32 2.53
C LEU A 99 -11.03 -6.25 2.96
N LEU A 100 -11.49 -7.14 2.08
CA LEU A 100 -12.53 -8.12 2.39
C LEU A 100 -12.12 -9.06 3.53
N ALA A 101 -10.87 -9.53 3.53
CA ALA A 101 -10.34 -10.36 4.59
C ALA A 101 -10.34 -9.63 5.95
N LEU A 102 -9.94 -8.36 5.97
CA LEU A 102 -9.97 -7.52 7.17
C LEU A 102 -11.40 -7.33 7.69
N CYS A 103 -12.36 -7.07 6.79
CA CYS A 103 -13.77 -6.93 7.16
C CYS A 103 -14.33 -8.23 7.75
N ALA A 104 -14.04 -9.37 7.13
CA ALA A 104 -14.46 -10.68 7.63
C ALA A 104 -13.87 -10.97 9.02
N GLN A 105 -12.59 -10.65 9.23
CA GLN A 105 -11.94 -10.77 10.53
C GLN A 105 -12.62 -9.90 11.59
N LYS A 106 -12.84 -8.61 11.29
CA LYS A 106 -13.47 -7.66 12.22
C LYS A 106 -14.91 -8.05 12.55
N TYR A 107 -15.64 -8.57 11.58
CA TYR A 107 -16.98 -9.10 11.80
C TYR A 107 -16.97 -10.33 12.72
N ALA A 108 -16.05 -11.29 12.48
CA ALA A 108 -15.92 -12.46 13.33
C ALA A 108 -15.52 -12.11 14.77
N GLU A 109 -14.63 -11.13 14.95
CA GLU A 109 -14.28 -10.58 16.27
C GLU A 109 -15.51 -10.00 16.96
N ALA A 110 -16.29 -9.15 16.27
CA ALA A 110 -17.49 -8.55 16.82
C ALA A 110 -18.54 -9.59 17.23
N VAL A 111 -18.79 -10.61 16.39
CA VAL A 111 -19.75 -11.68 16.70
C VAL A 111 -19.37 -12.43 17.98
N LYS A 112 -18.07 -12.71 18.20
CA LYS A 112 -17.60 -13.32 19.44
C LYS A 112 -17.87 -12.44 20.64
N THR A 113 -17.50 -11.16 20.57
CA THR A 113 -17.73 -10.21 21.66
C THR A 113 -19.22 -10.07 21.99
N PHE A 114 -20.10 -10.02 20.99
CA PHE A 114 -21.54 -9.98 21.21
C PHE A 114 -22.09 -11.24 21.87
N ALA A 115 -21.60 -12.43 21.48
CA ALA A 115 -22.00 -13.68 22.10
C ALA A 115 -21.55 -13.77 23.57
N GLU A 116 -20.32 -13.32 23.87
CA GLU A 116 -19.79 -13.24 25.24
C GLU A 116 -20.60 -12.27 26.12
N CYS A 117 -20.99 -11.11 25.58
CA CYS A 117 -21.85 -10.16 26.30
C CYS A 117 -23.23 -10.74 26.62
N LYS A 118 -23.87 -11.42 25.66
CA LYS A 118 -25.19 -12.06 25.90
C LYS A 118 -25.10 -13.17 26.94
N GLY A 119 -24.08 -14.02 26.87
CA GLY A 119 -23.87 -15.08 27.86
C GLY A 119 -23.68 -14.53 29.27
N ASN A 120 -22.95 -13.42 29.42
CA ASN A 120 -22.76 -12.75 30.70
C ASN A 120 -24.06 -12.11 31.24
N GLU A 121 -24.90 -11.54 30.38
CA GLU A 121 -26.21 -10.99 30.78
C GLU A 121 -27.19 -12.08 31.23
N GLU A 122 -27.21 -13.23 30.57
CA GLU A 122 -28.06 -14.37 30.96
C GLU A 122 -27.59 -15.03 32.26
N ALA A 123 -26.27 -15.17 32.45
CA ALA A 123 -25.69 -15.65 33.70
C ALA A 123 -26.03 -14.72 34.88
N ASN A 124 -25.98 -13.40 34.68
CA ASN A 124 -26.25 -12.43 35.75
C ASN A 124 -27.74 -12.33 36.14
N LYS A 125 -28.66 -12.68 35.22
CA LYS A 125 -30.10 -12.78 35.50
C LYS A 125 -30.44 -14.04 36.32
N GLN A 126 -29.73 -15.15 36.10
CA GLN A 126 -29.94 -16.37 36.90
C GLN A 126 -29.44 -16.24 38.34
N THR A 127 -28.38 -15.45 38.59
CA THR A 127 -27.89 -15.18 39.96
C THR A 127 -28.80 -14.27 40.77
N THR A 128 -29.60 -13.42 40.13
CA THR A 128 -30.50 -12.49 40.82
C THR A 128 -31.88 -13.08 41.14
N GLU A 129 -32.31 -14.12 40.43
CA GLU A 129 -33.56 -14.85 40.72
C GLU A 129 -33.42 -15.95 41.79
N SER A 130 -32.20 -16.22 42.27
CA SER A 130 -31.92 -17.30 43.24
C SER A 130 -31.66 -16.84 44.68
N GLU A 131 -31.86 -15.55 45.01
CA GLU A 131 -31.86 -15.10 46.41
C GLU A 131 -33.18 -15.52 47.12
N PRO A 132 -33.14 -16.30 48.21
CA PRO A 132 -34.34 -16.74 48.91
C PRO A 132 -34.97 -15.57 49.67
N GLN A 133 -36.26 -15.33 49.43
CA GLN A 133 -37.09 -14.43 50.24
C GLN A 133 -37.09 -14.89 51.71
N GLN A 134 -36.35 -14.18 52.56
CA GLN A 134 -36.48 -14.32 54.01
C GLN A 134 -37.83 -13.75 54.45
N SER A 135 -38.69 -14.61 54.97
CA SER A 135 -39.93 -14.24 55.64
C SER A 135 -39.63 -13.49 56.95
N PRO A 136 -40.38 -12.42 57.27
CA PRO A 136 -40.15 -11.68 58.50
C PRO A 136 -40.67 -12.46 59.72
N PRO A 137 -40.01 -12.36 60.89
CA PRO A 137 -40.44 -13.06 62.09
C PRO A 137 -41.72 -12.42 62.66
N ALA A 138 -42.57 -13.27 63.24
CA ALA A 138 -43.87 -12.97 63.81
C ALA A 138 -43.80 -12.07 65.06
#